data_AF-Q4STX5-F1
#
_entry.id   AF-Q4STX5-F1
#
_cell.length_a   1.000
_cell.length_b   1.000
_cell.length_c   1.000
_cell.angle_alpha   90.00
_cell.angle_beta   90.00
_cell.angle_gamma   90.00
#
_symmetry.space_group_name_H-M   'P 1'
#
loop_
_entity.id
_entity.type
_entity.pdbx_description
1 polymer ?
#
loop_
_entity_poly.entity_id
_entity_poly.type
_entity_poly.pdbx_seq_one_letter_code
_entity_poly.pdbx_strand_id
1 'polypeptide(L)' 'MNSLNQQYEQKVRPCIDLIDSLRSLGVEKDLALPAIAVIGDQSSGKSSVLEALSGVALPRGSG' A
#
# COMPACT_ATOMS: atom_id res chain seq x y z
N MET A 1 -9.29 24.47 5.90
CA MET A 1 -8.98 23.10 5.43
C MET A 1 -7.47 22.91 5.52
N ASN A 2 -6.99 21.87 6.20
CA ASN A 2 -5.60 21.75 6.70
C ASN A 2 -4.52 21.83 5.59
N SER A 3 -3.59 22.78 5.71
CA SER A 3 -2.43 22.97 4.80
C SER A 3 -1.63 21.68 4.55
N LEU A 4 -1.52 20.81 5.57
CA LEU A 4 -0.89 19.49 5.45
C LEU A 4 -1.60 18.57 4.45
N ASN A 5 -2.94 18.56 4.44
CA ASN A 5 -3.70 17.76 3.48
C ASN A 5 -3.49 18.28 2.07
N GLN A 6 -3.43 19.61 1.89
CA GLN A 6 -3.16 20.20 0.58
C GLN A 6 -1.75 19.84 0.09
N GLN A 7 -0.74 19.84 0.96
CA GLN A 7 0.61 19.39 0.62
C GLN A 7 0.66 17.90 0.28
N TYR A 8 -0.06 17.06 1.02
CA TYR A 8 -0.18 15.63 0.74
C TYR A 8 -0.80 15.39 -0.65
N GLU A 9 -1.94 16.01 -0.94
CA GLU A 9 -2.64 15.88 -2.23
C GLU A 9 -1.79 16.37 -3.41
N GLN A 10 -1.02 17.45 -3.22
CA GLN A 10 -0.23 18.02 -4.32
C GLN A 10 1.11 17.33 -4.56
N LYS A 11 1.70 16.71 -3.53
CA LYS A 11 3.08 16.18 -3.63
C LYS A 11 3.16 14.68 -3.44
N VAL A 12 2.41 14.13 -2.48
CA VAL A 12 2.52 12.71 -2.11
C VAL A 12 1.60 11.85 -2.97
N ARG A 13 0.33 12.24 -3.08
CA ARG A 13 -0.67 11.49 -3.85
C ARG A 13 -0.25 11.21 -5.30
N PRO A 14 0.29 12.19 -6.07
CA PRO A 14 0.70 11.94 -7.47
C PRO A 14 1.86 10.95 -7.60
N CYS A 15 2.74 10.87 -6.60
CA CYS A 15 3.84 9.91 -6.60
C CYS A 15 3.33 8.48 -6.42
N ILE A 16 2.38 8.28 -5.50
CA ILE A 16 1.75 6.97 -5.26
C ILE A 16 0.96 6.54 -6.50
N ASP A 17 0.13 7.43 -7.04
CA ASP A 17 -0.69 7.16 -8.23
C ASP A 17 0.15 6.82 -9.47
N LEU A 18 1.32 7.45 -9.62
CA LEU A 18 2.25 7.12 -10.70
C LEU A 18 2.79 5.69 -10.58
N ILE A 19 3.25 5.29 -9.38
CA ILE A 19 3.76 3.94 -9.16
C ILE A 19 2.67 2.89 -9.39
N ASP A 20 1.44 3.15 -8.93
CA ASP A 20 0.31 2.25 -9.15
C ASP A 20 -0.06 2.16 -10.64
N SER A 21 0.01 3.27 -11.38
CA SER A 21 -0.21 3.29 -12.82
C SER A 21 0.85 2.47 -13.58
N LEU A 22 2.13 2.65 -13.26
CA LEU A 22 3.22 1.87 -13.86
C LEU A 22 3.06 0.37 -13.55
N ARG A 23 2.67 0.03 -12.33
CA ARG A 23 2.38 -1.36 -11.93
C ARG A 23 1.24 -1.94 -12.74
N SER A 24 0.14 -1.19 -12.91
CA SER A 24 -1.03 -1.63 -13.68
C SER A 24 -0.73 -1.90 -15.16
N LEU A 25 0.28 -1.23 -15.71
CA LEU A 25 0.77 -1.43 -17.07
C LEU A 25 1.75 -2.62 -17.19
N GLY A 26 2.10 -3.27 -16.08
CA GLY A 26 3.01 -4.42 -16.05
C GLY A 26 4.49 -4.07 -16.11
N VAL A 27 4.85 -2.79 -15.92
CA VAL A 27 6.25 -2.31 -15.97
C VAL A 27 7.13 -2.98 -14.92
N GLU A 28 6.54 -3.44 -13.81
CA GLU A 28 7.26 -4.10 -12.72
C GLU A 28 8.00 -5.40 -13.12
N LYS A 29 7.68 -5.97 -14.28
CA LYS A 29 8.34 -7.16 -14.84
C LYS A 29 9.75 -6.87 -15.35
N ASP A 30 9.95 -5.68 -15.89
CA ASP A 30 11.19 -5.26 -16.55
C ASP A 30 11.97 -4.25 -15.71
N LEU A 31 11.29 -3.51 -14.83
CA LEU A 31 11.87 -2.49 -13.96
C LEU A 31 11.32 -2.60 -12.54
N ALA A 32 12.20 -2.62 -11.54
CA ALA A 32 11.78 -2.61 -10.14
C ALA A 32 11.02 -1.31 -9.81
N LEU A 33 9.78 -1.43 -9.33
CA LEU A 33 8.97 -0.32 -8.84
C LEU A 33 9.02 -0.23 -7.30
N PRO A 34 9.00 0.98 -6.71
CA PRO A 34 8.91 1.14 -5.27
C PRO A 34 7.68 0.43 -4.66
N ALA A 35 7.89 -0.31 -3.58
CA ALA A 35 6.84 -0.97 -2.82
C ALA A 35 7.26 -1.13 -1.35
N ILE A 36 6.26 -1.22 -0.46
CA ILE A 36 6.48 -1.58 0.95
C ILE A 36 6.01 -3.02 1.12
N ALA A 37 6.94 -3.94 1.34
CA ALA A 37 6.63 -5.34 1.60
C ALA A 37 6.36 -5.56 3.11
N VAL A 38 5.28 -6.27 3.43
CA VAL A 38 4.94 -6.67 4.80
C VAL A 38 5.30 -8.14 4.97
N ILE A 39 6.23 -8.44 5.89
CA ILE A 39 6.82 -9.77 6.09
C ILE A 39 6.75 -10.14 7.56
N GLY A 40 6.50 -11.41 7.86
CA GLY A 40 6.59 -11.96 9.22
C GLY A 40 6.08 -13.40 9.31
N ASP A 41 6.48 -14.11 10.36
CA ASP A 41 6.14 -15.52 10.60
C ASP A 41 4.63 -15.77 10.74
N GLN A 42 4.20 -17.03 10.62
CA GLN A 42 2.81 -17.40 10.86
C GLN A 42 2.34 -16.88 12.23
N SER A 43 1.14 -16.29 12.26
CA SER A 43 0.54 -15.70 13.47
C SER A 43 1.27 -14.49 14.08
N SER A 44 2.21 -13.86 13.37
CA SER A 44 2.89 -12.64 13.82
C SER A 44 2.02 -11.36 13.87
N GLY A 45 0.74 -11.44 13.50
CA GLY A 45 -0.18 -10.29 13.51
C GLY A 45 -0.14 -9.41 12.27
N LYS A 46 0.60 -9.78 11.20
CA LYS A 46 0.65 -9.04 9.93
C LYS A 46 -0.73 -8.69 9.35
N SER A 47 -1.71 -9.60 9.39
CA SER A 47 -3.08 -9.31 8.94
C SER A 47 -3.77 -8.30 9.85
N SER A 48 -3.64 -8.44 11.17
CA SER A 48 -4.25 -7.52 12.14
C SER A 48 -3.73 -6.09 12.00
N VAL A 49 -2.44 -5.91 11.68
CA VAL A 49 -1.85 -4.58 11.40
C VAL A 49 -2.45 -3.99 10.13
N LEU A 50 -2.57 -4.77 9.06
CA LEU A 50 -3.17 -4.30 7.80
C LEU A 50 -4.66 -3.97 7.96
N GLU A 51 -5.41 -4.71 8.76
CA GLU A 51 -6.80 -4.40 9.10
C GLU A 51 -6.91 -3.05 9.83
N ALA A 52 -6.02 -2.80 10.81
CA ALA A 52 -5.99 -1.54 11.55
C ALA A 52 -5.62 -0.33 10.66
N LEU A 53 -4.71 -0.50 9.70
CA LEU A 53 -4.30 0.56 8.78
C LEU A 53 -5.34 0.82 7.68
N SER A 54 -5.94 -0.23 7.12
CA SER A 54 -6.92 -0.12 6.03
C SER A 54 -8.33 0.21 6.50
N GLY A 55 -8.64 -0.06 7.78
CA GLY A 55 -10.00 0.06 8.32
C GLY A 55 -10.96 -1.01 7.78
N VAL A 56 -10.45 -2.04 7.11
CA VAL A 56 -11.24 -3.12 6.49
C VAL A 56 -10.80 -4.46 7.07
N ALA A 57 -11.77 -5.33 7.36
CA ALA A 57 -11.48 -6.71 7.77
C ALA A 57 -10.91 -7.50 6.59
N LEU A 58 -9.78 -8.15 6.79
CA LEU A 58 -9.18 -9.00 5.77
C LEU A 58 -9.82 -10.39 5.81
N PRO A 59 -9.96 -11.06 4.65
CA PRO A 59 -10.45 -12.43 4.62
C PRO A 59 -9.51 -13.31 5.45
N ARG A 60 -10.07 -13.98 6.45
CA ARG A 60 -9.34 -14.97 7.24
C ARG A 60 -9.43 -16.30 6.50
N GLY A 61 -8.28 -16.92 6.26
CA GLY A 61 -8.26 -18.31 5.83
C GLY A 61 -8.99 -19.16 6.88
N SER A 62 -9.96 -19.95 6.43
CA SER A 62 -10.20 -21.24 7.10
C SER A 62 -8.91 -22.02 6.85
N GLY A 63 -8.22 -22.48 7.89
CA GLY A 63 -7.00 -23.29 7.69
C GLY A 63 -7.23 -24.43 6.71
#